data_AF-A0A518K7L5-F1
#
_entry.id   AF-A0A518K7L5-F1
#
_cell.length_a   1.000
_cell.length_b   1.000
_cell.length_c   1.000
_cell.angle_alpha   90.00
_cell.angle_beta   90.00
_cell.angle_gamma   90.00
#
_symmetry.space_group_name_H-M   'P 1'
#
loop_
_entity.id
_entity.type
_entity.pdbx_description
1 polymer ?
#
loop_
_entity_poly.entity_id
_entity_poly.type
_entity_poly.pdbx_seq_one_letter_code
_entity_poly.pdbx_strand_id
1 'polypeptide(L)'
;MAANFDIYLAKFAVDPEQAHQALVATYDGQPVTPDEVEKRFGYQPLSLEGRAGVTVEEMYALDMPCCQCTLSVCRRSDGGVMTVLEHLEPQPIWFGSRSRIECLCDGVPTSVVQLNGKLAASWRQDKRHITIIGVRDLEEVTRIVADFNQQSNG
;
A
#
# COMPACT_ATOMS: atom_id res chain seq x y z
N MET A 1 1.31 15.28 -11.52
CA MET A 1 0.97 14.61 -10.24
C MET A 1 1.26 13.11 -10.27
N ALA A 2 0.90 12.37 -11.31
CA ALA A 2 1.29 10.95 -11.48
C ALA A 2 2.80 10.70 -11.65
N ALA A 3 3.53 11.66 -12.24
CA ALA A 3 4.94 11.48 -12.63
C ALA A 3 5.87 11.02 -11.50
N ASN A 4 5.68 11.52 -10.27
CA ASN A 4 6.50 11.11 -9.13
C ASN A 4 6.18 9.68 -8.68
N PHE A 5 4.92 9.25 -8.80
CA PHE A 5 4.53 7.89 -8.49
C PHE A 5 4.97 6.92 -9.59
N ASP A 6 4.98 7.34 -10.85
CA ASP A 6 5.59 6.55 -11.94
C ASP A 6 7.09 6.32 -11.72
N ILE A 7 7.82 7.36 -11.29
CA ILE A 7 9.23 7.24 -10.92
C ILE A 7 9.39 6.28 -9.73
N TYR A 8 8.55 6.41 -8.71
CA TYR A 8 8.54 5.51 -7.57
C TYR A 8 8.31 4.05 -7.99
N LEU A 9 7.28 3.76 -8.80
CA LEU A 9 6.98 2.40 -9.26
C LEU A 9 8.11 1.81 -10.10
N ALA A 10 8.75 2.63 -10.95
CA ALA A 10 9.89 2.19 -11.75
C ALA A 10 11.11 1.86 -10.87
N LYS A 11 11.40 2.69 -9.86
CA LYS A 11 12.48 2.45 -8.90
C LYS A 11 12.20 1.24 -8.01
N PHE A 12 10.96 1.09 -7.55
CA PHE A 12 10.55 0.02 -6.64
C PHE A 12 10.82 -1.37 -7.23
N ALA A 13 10.68 -1.53 -8.55
CA ALA A 13 10.98 -2.79 -9.22
C ALA A 13 12.46 -3.19 -9.17
N VAL A 14 13.36 -2.25 -8.89
CA VAL A 14 14.82 -2.45 -8.88
C VAL A 14 15.37 -2.40 -7.46
N ASP A 15 14.94 -1.39 -6.69
CA ASP A 15 15.41 -1.09 -5.34
C ASP A 15 14.23 -0.49 -4.54
N PRO A 16 13.42 -1.34 -3.88
CA PRO A 16 12.27 -0.92 -3.07
C PRO A 16 12.64 0.12 -2.01
N GLU A 17 13.72 -0.11 -1.28
CA GLU A 17 14.18 0.76 -0.19
C GLU A 17 14.52 2.16 -0.71
N GLN A 18 15.31 2.25 -1.78
CA GLN A 18 15.62 3.54 -2.39
C GLN A 18 14.37 4.21 -2.99
N ALA A 19 13.42 3.42 -3.51
CA ALA A 19 12.15 3.95 -3.99
C ALA A 19 11.36 4.61 -2.84
N HIS A 20 11.29 3.98 -1.67
CA HIS A 20 10.64 4.56 -0.48
C HIS A 20 11.32 5.84 -0.03
N GLN A 21 12.64 5.81 0.13
CA GLN A 21 13.41 6.98 0.56
C GLN A 21 13.19 8.16 -0.41
N ALA A 22 13.19 7.89 -1.71
CA ALA A 22 12.92 8.92 -2.72
C ALA A 22 11.49 9.46 -2.61
N LEU A 23 10.50 8.59 -2.39
CA LEU A 23 9.09 9.00 -2.27
C LEU A 23 8.86 9.83 -1.00
N VAL A 24 9.38 9.38 0.14
CA VAL A 24 9.35 10.09 1.42
C VAL A 24 10.02 11.45 1.29
N ALA A 25 11.23 11.52 0.72
CA ALA A 25 11.93 12.79 0.52
C ALA A 25 11.18 13.74 -0.44
N THR A 26 10.54 13.20 -1.49
CA THR A 26 9.78 14.01 -2.45
C THR A 26 8.59 14.71 -1.82
N TYR A 27 7.98 14.10 -0.80
CA TYR A 27 6.77 14.60 -0.15
C TYR A 27 6.98 15.03 1.30
N ASP A 28 8.24 15.25 1.71
CA ASP A 28 8.62 15.61 3.08
C ASP A 28 7.94 14.72 4.13
N GLY A 29 7.97 13.41 3.86
CA GLY A 29 7.23 12.42 4.64
C GLY A 29 7.70 12.40 6.09
N GLN A 30 6.73 12.46 7.01
CA GLN A 30 7.00 12.51 8.44
C GLN A 30 6.92 11.10 9.02
N PRO A 31 7.93 10.61 9.75
CA PRO A 31 7.82 9.33 10.44
C PRO A 31 6.70 9.40 11.47
N VAL A 32 5.88 8.35 11.55
CA VAL A 32 4.73 8.30 12.45
C VAL A 32 4.59 6.92 13.11
N THR A 33 4.03 6.92 14.31
CA THR A 33 3.56 5.75 15.03
C THR A 33 2.08 5.45 14.72
N PRO A 34 1.57 4.24 15.01
CA PRO A 34 0.14 3.94 14.84
C PRO A 34 -0.79 4.91 15.58
N ASP A 35 -0.44 5.31 16.80
CA ASP A 35 -1.23 6.26 17.60
C ASP A 35 -1.27 7.66 16.95
N GLU A 36 -0.16 8.10 16.35
CA GLU A 36 -0.11 9.37 15.60
C GLU A 36 -0.94 9.30 14.33
N VAL A 37 -0.99 8.14 13.66
CA VAL A 37 -1.88 7.93 12.51
C VAL A 37 -3.34 8.03 12.94
N GLU A 38 -3.75 7.35 14.02
CA GLU A 38 -5.14 7.45 14.50
C GLU A 38 -5.50 8.90 14.84
N LYS A 39 -4.62 9.61 15.53
CA LYS A 39 -4.83 11.02 15.87
C LYS A 39 -4.94 11.92 14.65
N ARG A 40 -4.13 11.69 13.61
CA ARG A 40 -4.05 12.54 12.41
C ARG A 40 -5.13 12.21 11.37
N PHE A 41 -5.42 10.94 11.16
CA PHE A 41 -6.28 10.45 10.08
C PHE A 41 -7.62 9.89 10.55
N GLY A 42 -7.81 9.69 11.86
CA GLY A 42 -9.06 9.20 12.45
C GLY A 42 -9.30 7.71 12.25
N TYR A 43 -8.25 6.94 11.93
CA TYR A 43 -8.30 5.48 11.84
C TYR A 43 -6.99 4.87 12.35
N GLN A 44 -7.08 3.68 12.95
CA GLN A 44 -5.91 2.85 13.25
C GLN A 44 -5.35 2.30 11.94
N PRO A 45 -4.03 2.43 11.67
CA PRO A 45 -3.43 1.88 10.47
C PRO A 45 -3.56 0.36 10.46
N LEU A 46 -3.44 -0.22 9.27
CA LEU A 46 -3.49 -1.68 9.13
C LEU A 46 -2.38 -2.34 9.94
N SER A 47 -2.78 -3.17 10.91
CA SER A 47 -1.86 -4.05 11.61
C SER A 47 -1.55 -5.26 10.73
N LEU A 48 -0.33 -5.26 10.19
CA LEU A 48 0.25 -6.35 9.41
C LEU A 48 1.10 -7.31 10.26
N GLU A 49 1.35 -6.97 11.53
CA GLU A 49 2.18 -7.79 12.41
C GLU A 49 1.58 -9.19 12.61
N GLY A 50 2.40 -10.22 12.41
CA GLY A 50 1.98 -11.62 12.54
C GLY A 50 1.05 -12.11 11.43
N ARG A 51 0.83 -11.30 10.38
CA ARG A 51 -0.09 -11.57 9.27
C ARG A 51 0.63 -11.45 7.94
N ALA A 52 0.12 -12.15 6.93
CA ALA A 52 0.73 -12.19 5.59
C ALA A 52 2.25 -12.54 5.55
N GLY A 53 2.84 -13.03 6.66
CA GLY A 53 4.27 -13.29 6.79
C GLY A 53 5.16 -12.05 6.69
N VAL A 54 4.65 -10.86 7.02
CA VAL A 54 5.41 -9.60 6.95
C VAL A 54 5.57 -8.91 8.31
N THR A 55 6.62 -8.10 8.42
CA THR A 55 6.85 -7.19 9.54
C THR A 55 6.81 -5.76 9.02
N VAL A 56 6.12 -4.86 9.73
CA VAL A 56 6.18 -3.41 9.45
C VAL A 56 7.47 -2.87 10.05
N GLU A 57 8.31 -2.26 9.23
CA GLU A 57 9.60 -1.72 9.67
C GLU A 57 9.56 -0.22 9.87
N GLU A 58 8.87 0.48 8.96
CA GLU A 58 8.80 1.94 8.94
C GLU A 58 7.39 2.38 8.55
N MET A 59 6.98 3.54 9.06
CA MET A 59 5.70 4.16 8.72
C MET A 59 5.85 5.67 8.62
N TYR A 60 5.25 6.25 7.58
CA TYR A 60 5.31 7.67 7.26
C TYR A 60 3.93 8.22 6.96
N ALA A 61 3.68 9.47 7.36
CA ALA A 61 2.58 10.27 6.83
C ALA A 61 3.09 11.12 5.67
N LEU A 62 2.41 11.04 4.52
CA LEU A 62 2.75 11.77 3.30
C LEU A 62 1.63 12.76 2.97
N ASP A 63 2.03 14.01 2.69
CA ASP A 63 1.15 15.04 2.15
C ASP A 63 1.37 15.12 0.63
N MET A 64 0.71 14.25 -0.12
CA MET A 64 0.79 14.23 -1.58
C MET A 64 -0.19 15.26 -2.19
N PRO A 65 0.10 15.81 -3.39
CA PRO A 65 -0.82 16.71 -4.08
C PRO A 65 -2.21 16.14 -4.36
N CYS A 66 -2.33 14.81 -4.42
CA CYS A 66 -3.60 14.12 -4.68
C CYS A 66 -4.32 13.65 -3.42
N CYS A 67 -3.63 13.50 -2.29
CA CYS A 67 -4.19 12.99 -1.04
C CYS A 67 -3.20 13.11 0.12
N GLN A 68 -3.71 13.07 1.34
CA GLN A 68 -2.90 12.68 2.49
C GLN A 68 -3.00 11.17 2.65
N CYS A 69 -1.86 10.50 2.86
CA CYS A 69 -1.82 9.06 3.02
C CYS A 69 -0.77 8.62 4.03
N THR A 70 -0.93 7.42 4.56
CA THR A 70 0.14 6.74 5.27
C THR A 70 0.87 5.81 4.31
N LEU A 71 2.17 5.67 4.47
CA LEU A 71 3.02 4.69 3.79
C LEU A 71 3.67 3.82 4.86
N SER A 72 3.46 2.51 4.78
CA SER A 72 4.19 1.51 5.57
C SER A 72 5.13 0.71 4.69
N VAL A 73 6.37 0.56 5.14
CA VAL A 73 7.36 -0.33 4.55
C VAL A 73 7.29 -1.66 5.30
N CYS A 74 7.05 -2.74 4.56
CA CYS A 74 6.87 -4.07 5.12
C CYS A 74 7.89 -5.04 4.53
N ARG A 75 8.52 -5.83 5.39
CA ARG A 75 9.51 -6.85 5.02
C ARG A 75 8.90 -8.23 5.19
N ARG A 76 8.90 -9.04 4.13
CA ARG A 76 8.59 -10.47 4.22
C ARG A 76 9.72 -11.22 4.88
N SER A 77 9.41 -12.39 5.44
CA SER A 77 10.42 -13.33 5.96
C SER A 77 11.43 -13.81 4.92
N ASP A 78 11.07 -13.81 3.62
CA ASP A 78 11.96 -14.13 2.50
C ASP A 78 12.84 -12.95 2.05
N GLY A 79 12.76 -11.81 2.74
CA GLY A 79 13.47 -10.58 2.42
C GLY A 79 12.76 -9.68 1.40
N GLY A 80 11.66 -10.15 0.78
CA GLY A 80 10.92 -9.36 -0.18
C GLY A 80 10.19 -8.19 0.45
N VAL A 81 10.29 -7.01 -0.16
CA VAL A 81 9.66 -5.78 0.35
C VAL A 81 8.26 -5.59 -0.22
N MET A 82 7.37 -5.04 0.59
CA MET A 82 6.01 -4.62 0.23
C MET A 82 5.76 -3.22 0.77
N THR A 83 4.95 -2.45 0.06
CA THR A 83 4.46 -1.15 0.54
C THR A 83 2.97 -1.21 0.74
N VAL A 84 2.51 -0.64 1.84
CA VAL A 84 1.09 -0.41 2.07
C VAL A 84 0.85 1.08 2.16
N LEU A 85 -0.07 1.57 1.32
CA LEU A 85 -0.54 2.94 1.30
C LEU A 85 -2.00 2.95 1.75
N GLU A 86 -2.32 3.73 2.79
CA GLU A 86 -3.71 3.94 3.23
C GLU A 86 -4.11 5.37 2.93
N HIS A 87 -5.25 5.56 2.25
CA HIS A 87 -5.70 6.84 1.74
C HIS A 87 -7.22 6.92 1.73
N LEU A 88 -7.79 8.11 1.82
CA LEU A 88 -9.26 8.27 1.93
C LEU A 88 -9.97 8.04 0.59
N GLU A 89 -9.41 8.59 -0.48
CA GLU A 89 -10.02 8.60 -1.83
C GLU A 89 -9.25 7.68 -2.77
N PRO A 90 -9.92 6.94 -3.67
CA PRO A 90 -9.24 6.05 -4.60
C PRO A 90 -8.22 6.80 -5.46
N GLN A 91 -7.05 6.20 -5.68
CA GLN A 91 -5.93 6.84 -6.39
C GLN A 91 -5.58 6.14 -7.73
N PRO A 92 -6.49 6.08 -8.71
CA PRO A 92 -6.20 5.46 -10.01
C PRO A 92 -5.07 6.20 -10.75
N ILE A 93 -4.89 7.49 -10.47
CA ILE A 93 -3.85 8.34 -11.09
C ILE A 93 -2.43 7.85 -10.79
N TRP A 94 -2.21 7.12 -9.70
CA TRP A 94 -0.92 6.54 -9.34
C TRP A 94 -0.41 5.52 -10.36
N PHE A 95 -1.30 4.87 -11.08
CA PHE A 95 -0.95 3.80 -12.01
C PHE A 95 -0.93 4.25 -13.48
N GLY A 96 -1.24 5.52 -13.76
CA GLY A 96 -1.23 6.09 -15.11
C GLY A 96 -2.13 5.30 -16.06
N SER A 97 -1.60 4.92 -17.22
CA SER A 97 -2.31 4.14 -18.25
C SER A 97 -2.06 2.62 -18.15
N ARG A 98 -1.51 2.12 -17.04
CA ARG A 98 -1.25 0.67 -16.89
C ARG A 98 -2.55 -0.11 -16.88
N SER A 99 -2.53 -1.29 -17.50
CA SER A 99 -3.68 -2.19 -17.50
C SER A 99 -4.07 -2.60 -16.08
N ARG A 100 -5.37 -2.56 -15.84
CA ARG A 100 -5.98 -2.87 -14.54
C ARG A 100 -6.98 -4.00 -14.72
N ILE A 101 -6.97 -4.93 -13.78
CA ILE A 101 -7.92 -6.03 -13.70
C ILE A 101 -8.80 -5.77 -12.49
N GLU A 102 -10.11 -5.77 -12.69
CA GLU A 102 -11.07 -5.80 -11.59
C GLU A 102 -11.41 -7.26 -11.28
N CYS A 103 -11.26 -7.66 -10.03
CA CYS A 103 -11.59 -9.01 -9.58
C CYS A 103 -12.17 -8.99 -8.17
N LEU A 104 -12.63 -10.16 -7.71
CA LEU A 104 -13.00 -10.39 -6.32
C LEU A 104 -11.88 -11.16 -5.63
N CYS A 105 -11.28 -10.55 -4.61
CA CYS A 105 -10.32 -11.19 -3.72
C CYS A 105 -11.03 -11.44 -2.39
N ASP A 106 -11.29 -12.69 -2.06
CA ASP A 106 -12.10 -13.07 -0.87
C ASP A 106 -13.45 -12.33 -0.81
N GLY A 107 -14.13 -12.23 -1.96
CA GLY A 107 -15.41 -11.52 -2.08
C GLY A 107 -15.31 -9.99 -2.08
N VAL A 108 -14.11 -9.40 -1.92
CA VAL A 108 -13.90 -7.95 -1.95
C VAL A 108 -13.57 -7.47 -3.36
N PRO A 109 -14.31 -6.48 -3.89
CA PRO A 109 -13.92 -5.78 -5.12
C PRO A 109 -12.51 -5.21 -5.00
N THR A 110 -11.60 -5.73 -5.82
CA THR A 110 -10.18 -5.42 -5.79
C THR A 110 -9.69 -5.09 -7.19
N SER A 111 -9.02 -3.95 -7.32
CA SER A 111 -8.35 -3.52 -8.55
C SER A 111 -6.89 -3.94 -8.49
N VAL A 112 -6.42 -4.71 -9.47
CA VAL A 112 -5.06 -5.21 -9.57
C VAL A 112 -4.35 -4.64 -10.78
N VAL A 113 -3.12 -4.18 -10.60
CA VAL A 113 -2.24 -3.61 -11.64
C VAL A 113 -0.94 -4.41 -11.68
N GLN A 114 -0.50 -4.80 -12.88
CA GLN A 114 0.78 -5.46 -13.07
C GLN A 114 1.93 -4.44 -13.06
N LEU A 115 2.97 -4.73 -12.29
CA LEU A 115 4.18 -3.92 -12.12
C LEU A 115 5.43 -4.79 -12.26
N ASN A 116 6.08 -4.84 -13.44
CA ASN A 116 7.39 -5.49 -13.64
C ASN A 116 7.62 -6.81 -12.85
N GLY A 117 6.74 -7.81 -13.02
CA GLY A 117 6.85 -9.11 -12.34
C GLY A 117 6.29 -9.16 -10.91
N LYS A 118 5.71 -8.06 -10.43
CA LYS A 118 4.93 -7.93 -9.20
C LYS A 118 3.55 -7.34 -9.52
N LEU A 119 2.72 -7.25 -8.51
CA LEU A 119 1.41 -6.63 -8.57
C LEU A 119 1.35 -5.43 -7.61
N ALA A 120 0.46 -4.50 -7.93
CA ALA A 120 -0.19 -3.66 -6.95
C ALA A 120 -1.67 -4.04 -6.89
N ALA A 121 -2.24 -4.03 -5.70
CA ALA A 121 -3.67 -4.27 -5.50
C ALA A 121 -4.25 -3.14 -4.67
N SER A 122 -5.48 -2.74 -4.97
CA SER A 122 -6.20 -1.73 -4.21
C SER A 122 -7.64 -2.13 -3.99
N TRP A 123 -8.11 -1.95 -2.76
CA TRP A 123 -9.50 -2.21 -2.36
C TRP A 123 -9.93 -1.18 -1.32
N ARG A 124 -11.23 -1.13 -1.07
CA ARG A 124 -11.80 -0.29 -0.01
C ARG A 124 -11.88 -1.08 1.29
N GLN A 125 -11.40 -0.49 2.38
CA GLN A 125 -11.55 -0.98 3.75
C GLN A 125 -12.27 0.09 4.58
N ASP A 126 -13.50 -0.19 5.01
CA ASP A 126 -14.35 0.74 5.74
C ASP A 126 -14.50 2.12 5.05
N LYS A 127 -13.87 3.16 5.60
CA LYS A 127 -13.87 4.56 5.11
C LYS A 127 -12.60 4.95 4.37
N ARG A 128 -11.66 4.02 4.18
CA ARG A 128 -10.39 4.25 3.51
C ARG A 128 -10.17 3.24 2.39
N HIS A 129 -9.14 3.49 1.61
CA HIS A 129 -8.65 2.63 0.56
C HIS A 129 -7.25 2.19 0.94
N ILE A 130 -6.99 0.92 0.66
CA ILE A 130 -5.70 0.29 0.88
C ILE A 130 -5.12 0.02 -0.48
N THR A 131 -3.85 0.38 -0.67
CA THR A 131 -3.07 0.03 -1.85
C THR A 131 -1.82 -0.69 -1.40
N ILE A 132 -1.66 -1.95 -1.80
CA ILE A 132 -0.44 -2.72 -1.57
C ILE A 132 0.37 -2.79 -2.86
N ILE A 133 1.70 -2.67 -2.76
CA ILE A 133 2.62 -2.67 -3.89
C ILE A 133 3.73 -3.67 -3.61
N GLY A 134 4.08 -4.46 -4.62
CA GLY A 134 5.16 -5.44 -4.54
C GLY A 134 4.67 -6.84 -4.19
N VAL A 135 3.37 -7.12 -4.25
CA VAL A 135 2.83 -8.47 -4.08
C VAL A 135 3.17 -9.39 -5.26
N ARG A 136 3.37 -10.68 -4.98
CA ARG A 136 3.91 -11.66 -5.93
C ARG A 136 2.86 -12.09 -6.95
N ASP A 137 1.66 -12.35 -6.49
CA ASP A 137 0.58 -12.92 -7.28
C ASP A 137 -0.79 -12.62 -6.65
N LEU A 138 -1.85 -13.04 -7.35
CA LEU A 138 -3.23 -12.83 -6.91
C LEU A 138 -3.61 -13.66 -5.68
N GLU A 139 -2.92 -14.78 -5.44
CA GLU A 139 -3.15 -15.61 -4.25
C GLU A 139 -2.66 -14.88 -2.99
N GLU A 140 -1.48 -14.25 -3.06
CA GLU A 140 -0.96 -13.39 -1.99
C GLU A 140 -1.90 -12.20 -1.74
N VAL A 141 -2.41 -11.53 -2.78
CA VAL A 141 -3.43 -10.48 -2.63
C VAL A 141 -4.67 -11.01 -1.93
N THR A 142 -5.18 -12.17 -2.35
CA THR A 142 -6.41 -12.76 -1.80
C THR A 142 -6.26 -13.11 -0.33
N ARG A 143 -5.12 -13.68 0.09
CA ARG A 143 -4.82 -13.94 1.50
C ARG A 143 -4.78 -12.66 2.33
N ILE A 144 -4.08 -11.64 1.84
CA ILE A 144 -3.99 -10.34 2.53
C ILE A 144 -5.37 -9.72 2.72
N VAL A 145 -6.20 -9.72 1.66
CA VAL A 145 -7.56 -9.20 1.72
C VAL A 145 -8.43 -10.00 2.70
N ALA A 146 -8.33 -11.33 2.69
CA ALA A 146 -9.06 -12.20 3.63
C ALA A 146 -8.68 -11.93 5.10
N ASP A 147 -7.38 -11.81 5.38
CA ASP A 147 -6.87 -11.51 6.73
C ASP A 147 -7.45 -10.18 7.26
N PHE A 148 -7.68 -9.20 6.39
CA PHE A 148 -8.24 -7.90 6.76
C PHE A 148 -9.77 -7.88 6.85
N ASN A 149 -10.46 -8.60 5.97
CA ASN A 149 -11.92 -8.73 6.03
C ASN A 149 -12.40 -9.33 7.35
N GLN A 150 -11.66 -10.29 7.88
CA GLN A 150 -12.00 -10.92 9.16
C GLN A 150 -11.95 -9.93 10.34
N GLN A 151 -11.24 -8.81 10.21
CA GLN A 151 -11.19 -7.77 11.26
C GLN A 151 -12.39 -6.84 11.27
N SER A 152 -13.05 -6.57 10.15
CA SER A 152 -14.24 -5.70 10.12
C SER A 152 -15.50 -6.39 10.69
N ASN A 153 -15.44 -7.71 10.92
CA ASN A 153 -16.54 -8.51 11.46
C ASN A 153 -16.33 -8.97 12.92
N GLY A 154 -15.25 -8.52 13.58
CA GLY A 154 -14.96 -8.80 14.99
C GLY A 154 -15.06 -7.54 15.84
#